data_AF-K1SX24-F1
#
_entry.id   AF-K1SX24-F1
#
_cell.length_a   1.000
_cell.length_b   1.000
_cell.length_c   1.000
_cell.angle_alpha   90.00
_cell.angle_beta   90.00
_cell.angle_gamma   90.00
#
_symmetry.space_group_name_H-M   'P 1'
#
loop_
_entity.id
_entity.type
_entity.pdbx_description
1 polymer ?
#
loop_
_entity_poly.entity_id
_entity_poly.type
_entity_poly.pdbx_seq_one_letter_code
_entity_poly.pdbx_strand_id
1 'polypeptide(L)'
;MNTTWKEKITGWEPAAEWREAGDGMVTLPAARLHAVAARLKEEGFDFLRSLTGMDWGEEGLGVVYHLESTRTGENLVLRTLTPDRENPVLDTVCDLWRAAEFNEREAYDYFGIRFLNHPDMRRLFLRDDWVGYPLRKDYDPALNPLRMSNEVAEETAQSFELTHDGSFIRHRKAIFEEDEYVINI
;
A
#
# COMPACT_ATOMS: atom_id res chain seq x y z
N MET A 1 21.06 -24.34 -15.16
CA MET A 1 21.44 -23.80 -13.84
C MET A 1 20.28 -22.94 -13.40
N ASN A 2 19.57 -23.29 -12.33
CA ASN A 2 18.44 -22.49 -11.86
C ASN A 2 19.00 -21.21 -11.23
N THR A 3 18.88 -20.10 -11.95
CA THR A 3 19.16 -18.76 -11.43
C THR A 3 18.26 -18.50 -10.23
N THR A 4 18.85 -18.08 -9.12
CA THR A 4 18.10 -17.78 -7.89
C THR A 4 17.26 -16.50 -8.07
N TRP A 5 16.17 -16.36 -7.32
CA TRP A 5 15.35 -15.13 -7.36
C TRP A 5 16.18 -13.87 -7.04
N LYS A 6 17.16 -14.00 -6.15
CA LYS A 6 18.15 -12.97 -5.85
C LYS A 6 18.87 -12.48 -7.11
N GLU A 7 19.45 -13.39 -7.89
CA GLU A 7 20.15 -13.04 -9.13
C GLU A 7 19.23 -12.43 -10.18
N LYS A 8 18.00 -12.94 -10.33
CA LYS A 8 17.02 -12.38 -11.26
C LYS A 8 16.64 -10.94 -10.90
N ILE A 9 16.24 -10.72 -9.65
CA ILE A 9 15.75 -9.42 -9.19
C ILE A 9 16.87 -8.39 -9.17
N THR A 10 18.07 -8.74 -8.69
CA THR A 10 19.24 -7.84 -8.77
C THR A 10 19.65 -7.55 -10.21
N GLY A 11 19.35 -8.45 -11.16
CA GLY A 11 19.53 -8.20 -12.59
C GLY A 11 18.54 -7.19 -13.18
N TRP A 12 17.32 -7.11 -12.64
CA TRP A 12 16.30 -6.13 -13.06
C TRP A 12 16.45 -4.78 -12.36
N GLU A 13 16.83 -4.81 -11.09
CA GLU A 13 16.99 -3.64 -10.24
C GLU A 13 18.28 -3.78 -9.41
N PRO A 14 19.39 -3.16 -9.86
CA PRO A 14 20.67 -3.23 -9.15
C PRO A 14 20.65 -2.60 -7.75
N ALA A 15 19.73 -1.67 -7.47
CA ALA A 15 19.57 -1.07 -6.15
C ALA A 15 18.74 -1.94 -5.18
N ALA A 16 18.29 -3.13 -5.61
CA ALA A 16 17.57 -4.06 -4.75
C ALA A 16 18.49 -4.67 -3.69
N GLU A 17 18.10 -4.54 -2.41
CA GLU A 17 18.85 -5.11 -1.30
C GLU A 17 18.23 -6.42 -0.85
N TRP A 18 19.01 -7.51 -0.92
CA TRP A 18 18.57 -8.82 -0.46
C TRP A 18 18.94 -9.07 1.00
N ARG A 19 17.98 -9.56 1.80
CA ARG A 19 18.20 -10.06 3.15
C ARG A 19 17.82 -11.54 3.23
N GLU A 20 18.79 -12.35 3.63
CA GLU A 20 18.65 -13.80 3.84
C GLU A 20 17.89 -14.07 5.16
N ALA A 21 16.62 -13.66 5.23
CA ALA A 21 15.73 -13.93 6.35
C ALA A 21 14.47 -14.64 5.85
N GLY A 22 14.19 -15.84 6.39
CA GLY A 22 13.01 -16.63 6.01
C GLY A 22 12.97 -16.97 4.52
N ASP A 23 11.84 -16.71 3.87
CA ASP A 23 11.55 -16.98 2.45
C ASP A 23 12.30 -16.07 1.46
N GLY A 24 13.27 -15.27 1.93
CA GLY A 24 13.98 -14.29 1.13
C GLY A 24 13.22 -12.97 1.08
N MET A 25 13.83 -11.91 1.63
CA MET A 25 13.26 -10.57 1.63
C MET A 25 14.10 -9.66 0.77
N VAL A 26 13.48 -9.01 -0.21
CA VAL A 26 14.12 -8.00 -1.05
C VAL A 26 13.55 -6.62 -0.75
N THR A 27 14.42 -5.66 -0.48
CA THR A 27 14.05 -4.25 -0.34
C THR A 27 14.24 -3.55 -1.68
N LEU A 28 13.18 -2.91 -2.18
CA LEU A 28 13.16 -2.20 -3.45
C LEU A 28 12.98 -0.69 -3.23
N PRO A 29 13.64 0.16 -4.04
CA PRO A 29 13.31 1.58 -4.08
C PRO A 29 11.83 1.79 -4.43
N ALA A 30 11.17 2.75 -3.77
CA ALA A 30 9.74 3.03 -3.96
C ALA A 30 9.35 3.20 -5.44
N ALA A 31 10.12 3.98 -6.20
CA ALA A 31 9.90 4.24 -7.63
C ALA A 31 10.05 3.00 -8.55
N ARG A 32 10.50 1.86 -8.01
CA ARG A 32 10.74 0.62 -8.75
C ARG A 32 9.80 -0.50 -8.32
N LEU A 33 8.97 -0.28 -7.30
CA LEU A 33 8.05 -1.26 -6.75
C LEU A 33 7.16 -1.85 -7.84
N HIS A 34 6.37 -1.02 -8.54
CA HIS A 34 5.39 -1.50 -9.53
C HIS A 34 6.07 -2.29 -10.65
N ALA A 35 7.12 -1.73 -11.24
CA ALA A 35 7.83 -2.35 -12.36
C ALA A 35 8.43 -3.73 -12.02
N VAL A 36 8.98 -3.91 -10.82
CA VAL A 36 9.50 -5.20 -10.36
C VAL A 36 8.36 -6.16 -10.01
N ALA A 37 7.32 -5.66 -9.36
CA ALA A 37 6.14 -6.45 -9.02
C ALA A 37 5.43 -7.00 -10.27
N ALA A 38 5.32 -6.21 -11.34
CA ALA A 38 4.77 -6.64 -12.62
C ALA A 38 5.57 -7.81 -13.23
N ARG A 39 6.90 -7.74 -13.20
CA ARG A 39 7.77 -8.84 -13.66
C ARG A 39 7.62 -10.10 -12.81
N LEU A 40 7.47 -9.95 -11.50
CA LEU A 40 7.24 -11.10 -10.61
C LEU A 40 5.89 -11.77 -10.90
N LYS A 41 4.86 -10.98 -11.21
CA LYS A 41 3.56 -11.51 -11.65
C LYS A 41 3.72 -12.33 -12.94
N GLU A 42 4.45 -11.83 -13.93
CA GLU A 42 4.74 -12.53 -15.19
C GLU A 42 5.51 -13.84 -14.98
N GLU A 43 6.44 -13.86 -14.02
CA GLU A 43 7.21 -15.05 -13.65
C GLU A 43 6.41 -16.10 -12.85
N GLY A 44 5.18 -15.77 -12.46
CA GLY A 44 4.21 -16.70 -11.89
C GLY A 44 3.95 -16.53 -10.39
N PHE A 45 4.33 -15.41 -9.78
CA PHE A 45 3.86 -15.02 -8.44
C PHE A 45 2.42 -14.53 -8.53
N ASP A 46 1.49 -15.46 -8.66
CA ASP A 46 0.09 -15.19 -8.93
C ASP A 46 -0.72 -14.82 -7.68
N PHE A 47 -0.23 -15.15 -6.48
CA PHE A 47 -0.94 -14.96 -5.22
C PHE A 47 -0.26 -13.92 -4.32
N LEU A 48 -1.01 -12.87 -3.96
CA LEU A 48 -0.63 -11.93 -2.92
C LEU A 48 -1.26 -12.41 -1.60
N ARG A 49 -0.41 -12.94 -0.72
CA ARG A 49 -0.85 -13.53 0.55
C ARG A 49 -1.23 -12.48 1.57
N SER A 50 -0.45 -11.41 1.66
CA SER A 50 -0.71 -10.27 2.54
C SER A 50 0.12 -9.05 2.14
N LEU A 51 -0.35 -7.87 2.52
CA LEU A 51 0.40 -6.62 2.48
C LEU A 51 0.26 -5.97 3.85
N THR A 52 1.38 -5.58 4.45
CA THR A 52 1.40 -4.99 5.79
C THR A 52 2.12 -3.64 5.76
N GLY A 53 1.44 -2.59 6.24
CA GLY A 53 2.04 -1.28 6.49
C GLY A 53 3.00 -1.31 7.68
N MET A 54 4.09 -0.57 7.59
CA MET A 54 5.16 -0.58 8.58
C MET A 54 5.77 0.81 8.77
N ASP A 55 6.09 1.13 10.03
CA ASP A 55 6.83 2.32 10.42
C ASP A 55 8.21 1.94 10.99
N TRP A 56 9.28 2.20 10.22
CA TRP A 56 10.66 1.97 10.64
C TRP A 56 11.30 3.17 11.35
N GLY A 57 10.51 4.17 11.76
CA GLY A 57 10.99 5.37 12.43
C GLY A 57 11.73 6.29 11.46
N GLU A 58 13.01 6.56 11.75
CA GLU A 58 13.85 7.43 10.92
C GLU A 58 14.12 6.86 9.51
N GLU A 59 14.06 5.53 9.34
CA GLU A 59 14.19 4.93 8.00
C GLU A 59 13.03 5.32 7.07
N GLY A 60 11.83 5.55 7.64
CA GLY A 60 10.64 5.94 6.89
C GLY A 60 9.44 5.01 7.06
N LEU A 61 8.42 5.26 6.24
CA LEU A 61 7.16 4.53 6.19
C LEU A 61 7.13 3.66 4.95
N GLY A 62 6.56 2.47 5.05
CA GLY A 62 6.50 1.58 3.91
C GLY A 62 5.60 0.38 4.10
N VAL A 63 5.76 -0.59 3.21
CA VAL A 63 4.95 -1.80 3.18
C VAL A 63 5.80 -3.03 2.89
N VAL A 64 5.29 -4.17 3.34
CA VAL A 64 5.84 -5.49 3.07
C VAL A 64 4.77 -6.33 2.37
N TYR A 65 5.10 -6.87 1.21
CA TYR A 65 4.27 -7.77 0.42
C TYR A 65 4.77 -9.19 0.57
N HIS A 66 3.85 -10.12 0.86
CA HIS A 66 4.12 -11.55 0.84
C HIS A 66 3.52 -12.14 -0.43
N LEU A 67 4.38 -12.57 -1.35
CA LEU A 67 4.00 -13.16 -2.62
C LEU A 67 4.26 -14.66 -2.62
N GLU A 68 3.38 -15.40 -3.30
CA GLU A 68 3.48 -16.84 -3.46
C GLU A 68 3.20 -17.19 -4.92
N SER A 69 3.95 -18.15 -5.47
CA SER A 69 3.59 -18.82 -6.72
C SER A 69 2.79 -20.06 -6.40
N THR A 70 1.50 -20.07 -6.69
CA THR A 70 0.64 -21.23 -6.39
C THR A 70 1.03 -22.48 -7.19
N ARG A 71 1.76 -22.30 -8.30
CA ARG A 71 2.25 -23.39 -9.15
C ARG A 71 3.48 -24.10 -8.57
N THR A 72 4.42 -23.35 -7.99
CA THR A 72 5.69 -23.90 -7.49
C THR A 72 5.75 -23.99 -5.97
N GLY A 73 4.88 -23.28 -5.25
CA GLY A 73 4.93 -23.10 -3.81
C GLY A 73 6.07 -22.20 -3.34
N GLU A 74 6.76 -21.52 -4.25
CA GLU A 74 7.82 -20.58 -3.91
C GLU A 74 7.23 -19.30 -3.30
N ASN A 75 7.85 -18.82 -2.23
CA ASN A 75 7.48 -17.59 -1.54
C ASN A 75 8.55 -16.52 -1.76
N LEU A 76 8.13 -15.26 -1.77
CA LEU A 76 9.02 -14.11 -1.84
C LEU A 76 8.43 -12.95 -1.06
N VAL A 77 9.27 -12.25 -0.30
CA VAL A 77 8.87 -11.07 0.46
C VAL A 77 9.44 -9.80 -0.19
N LEU A 78 8.58 -8.90 -0.63
CA LEU A 78 8.98 -7.58 -1.13
C LEU A 78 8.80 -6.56 -0.02
N ARG A 79 9.84 -5.76 0.24
CA ARG A 79 9.78 -4.60 1.13
C ARG A 79 10.01 -3.35 0.30
N THR A 80 9.23 -2.31 0.53
CA THR A 80 9.54 -0.98 0.03
C THR A 80 9.17 0.07 1.05
N LEU A 81 9.84 1.21 1.01
CA LEU A 81 9.59 2.33 1.90
C LEU A 81 9.94 3.65 1.23
N THR A 82 9.38 4.71 1.79
CA THR A 82 9.73 6.09 1.49
C THR A 82 10.23 6.78 2.76
N PRO A 83 11.35 7.53 2.67
CA PRO A 83 11.85 8.31 3.80
C PRO A 83 10.98 9.53 4.12
N ASP A 84 10.12 9.96 3.18
CA ASP A 84 9.21 11.09 3.40
C ASP A 84 8.02 10.66 4.26
N ARG A 85 8.07 11.04 5.55
CA ARG A 85 7.01 10.75 6.53
C ARG A 85 5.82 11.72 6.46
N GLU A 86 6.05 12.91 5.92
CA GLU A 86 5.01 13.94 5.77
C GLU A 86 4.12 13.63 4.56
N ASN A 87 4.74 13.21 3.45
CA ASN A 87 4.07 12.80 2.24
C ASN A 87 4.49 11.40 1.78
N PRO A 88 4.17 10.34 2.56
CA PRO A 88 4.52 8.99 2.18
C PRO A 88 3.66 8.53 1.01
N VAL A 89 4.31 8.30 -0.13
CA VAL A 89 3.65 7.87 -1.37
C VAL A 89 4.38 6.69 -1.97
N LEU A 90 3.62 5.70 -2.43
CA LEU A 90 4.08 4.52 -3.16
C LEU A 90 3.19 4.29 -4.40
N ASP A 91 3.66 3.51 -5.37
CA ASP A 91 2.80 3.04 -6.45
C ASP A 91 1.90 1.89 -5.97
N THR A 92 0.63 1.89 -6.37
CA THR A 92 -0.29 0.77 -6.14
C THR A 92 0.21 -0.50 -6.85
N VAL A 93 -0.17 -1.68 -6.37
CA VAL A 93 -0.07 -2.94 -7.13
C VAL A 93 -1.45 -3.59 -7.30
N CYS A 94 -2.52 -2.83 -7.07
CA CYS A 94 -3.90 -3.28 -7.18
C CYS A 94 -4.27 -3.75 -8.60
N ASP A 95 -3.65 -3.18 -9.64
CA ASP A 95 -3.80 -3.61 -11.02
C ASP A 95 -3.18 -4.99 -11.30
N LEU A 96 -2.17 -5.39 -10.52
CA LEU A 96 -1.48 -6.68 -10.63
C LEU A 96 -2.12 -7.77 -9.75
N TRP A 97 -2.48 -7.42 -8.51
CA TRP A 97 -3.23 -8.27 -7.59
C TRP A 97 -4.35 -7.47 -6.96
N ARG A 98 -5.59 -7.79 -7.36
CA ARG A 98 -6.79 -7.15 -6.83
C ARG A 98 -6.97 -7.31 -5.31
N ALA A 99 -6.33 -8.31 -4.71
CA ALA A 99 -6.28 -8.44 -3.25
C ALA A 99 -5.60 -7.24 -2.57
N ALA A 100 -4.72 -6.51 -3.26
CA ALA A 100 -4.05 -5.34 -2.70
C ALA A 100 -5.02 -4.19 -2.41
N GLU A 101 -6.19 -4.12 -3.06
CA GLU A 101 -7.14 -3.01 -2.93
C GLU A 101 -7.47 -2.67 -1.46
N PHE A 102 -7.86 -3.67 -0.67
CA PHE A 102 -8.18 -3.44 0.75
C PHE A 102 -6.92 -3.28 1.61
N ASN A 103 -5.83 -3.98 1.28
CA ASN A 103 -4.61 -3.92 2.10
C ASN A 103 -3.88 -2.58 1.93
N GLU A 104 -3.87 -1.99 0.74
CA GLU A 104 -3.32 -0.66 0.48
C GLU A 104 -4.16 0.41 1.20
N ARG A 105 -5.48 0.26 1.22
CA ARG A 105 -6.37 1.12 2.01
C ARG A 105 -6.15 0.98 3.51
N GLU A 106 -5.89 -0.23 4.02
CA GLU A 106 -5.50 -0.42 5.42
C GLU A 106 -4.19 0.30 5.75
N ALA A 107 -3.17 0.15 4.90
CA ALA A 107 -1.89 0.83 5.07
C ALA A 107 -2.05 2.36 5.02
N TYR A 108 -2.94 2.87 4.16
CA TYR A 108 -3.31 4.27 4.17
C TYR A 108 -4.01 4.69 5.46
N ASP A 109 -4.99 3.93 5.91
CA ASP A 109 -5.80 4.33 7.06
C ASP A 109 -4.99 4.37 8.36
N TYR A 110 -4.09 3.40 8.55
CA TYR A 110 -3.31 3.28 9.77
C TYR A 110 -1.94 3.94 9.76
N PHE A 111 -1.31 4.08 8.59
CA PHE A 111 0.03 4.68 8.44
C PHE A 111 0.04 5.91 7.54
N GLY A 112 -1.03 6.25 6.85
CA GLY A 112 -1.11 7.42 5.96
C GLY A 112 -0.35 7.29 4.66
N ILE A 113 0.08 6.09 4.30
CA ILE A 113 0.80 5.82 3.06
C ILE A 113 -0.19 5.89 1.90
N ARG A 114 0.01 6.83 0.98
CA ARG A 114 -0.86 7.00 -0.19
C ARG A 114 -0.35 6.17 -1.37
N PHE A 115 -1.26 5.49 -2.05
CA PHE A 115 -0.93 4.70 -3.23
C PHE A 115 -1.38 5.43 -4.50
N LEU A 116 -0.44 5.71 -5.40
CA LEU A 116 -0.72 6.32 -6.70
C LEU A 116 -1.46 5.34 -7.59
N ASN A 117 -2.40 5.86 -8.39
CA ASN A 117 -3.23 5.07 -9.32
C ASN A 117 -4.18 4.06 -8.66
N HIS A 118 -4.30 4.06 -7.33
CA HIS A 118 -5.25 3.20 -6.64
C HIS A 118 -6.71 3.68 -6.88
N PRO A 119 -7.67 2.76 -7.11
CA PRO A 119 -9.03 3.12 -7.52
C PRO A 119 -9.86 3.83 -6.43
N ASP A 120 -9.63 3.53 -5.16
CA ASP A 120 -10.35 4.12 -4.02
C ASP A 120 -9.45 4.26 -2.80
N MET A 121 -8.91 5.45 -2.54
CA MET A 121 -8.00 5.75 -1.44
C MET A 121 -8.70 6.43 -0.25
N ARG A 122 -9.92 6.00 0.08
CA ARG A 122 -10.56 6.38 1.34
C ARG A 122 -10.07 5.53 2.51
N ARG A 123 -10.30 6.04 3.71
CA ARG A 123 -10.21 5.28 4.96
C ARG A 123 -11.07 4.02 4.90
N LEU A 124 -10.73 3.02 5.71
CA LEU A 124 -11.38 1.70 5.68
C LEU A 124 -11.96 1.31 7.04
N PHE A 125 -11.25 1.59 8.13
CA PHE A 125 -11.57 1.17 9.49
C PHE A 125 -11.77 2.35 10.44
N LEU A 126 -10.97 3.40 10.30
CA LEU A 126 -11.06 4.57 11.15
C LEU A 126 -12.21 5.48 10.70
N ARG A 127 -12.73 6.25 11.66
CA ARG A 127 -13.73 7.29 11.40
C ARG A 127 -13.18 8.33 10.42
N ASP A 128 -14.04 8.91 9.62
CA ASP A 128 -13.76 9.99 8.67
C ASP A 128 -13.15 11.22 9.38
N ASP A 129 -13.56 11.45 10.63
CA ASP A 129 -13.05 12.55 11.47
C ASP A 129 -11.72 12.25 12.19
N TRP A 130 -11.13 11.06 11.94
CA TRP A 130 -9.93 10.63 12.64
C TRP A 130 -8.71 11.49 12.27
N VAL A 131 -8.05 12.01 13.30
CA VAL A 131 -6.86 12.85 13.16
C VAL A 131 -5.60 12.01 13.32
N GLY A 132 -4.73 12.02 12.31
CA GLY A 132 -3.48 11.28 12.32
C GLY A 132 -3.63 9.80 11.93
N TYR A 133 -2.63 9.01 12.32
CA TYR A 133 -2.42 7.63 11.86
C TYR A 133 -1.94 6.75 13.03
N PRO A 134 -2.81 5.89 13.60
CA PRO A 134 -2.58 5.31 14.92
C PRO A 134 -1.46 4.29 15.02
N LEU A 135 -1.01 3.70 13.90
CA LEU A 135 0.09 2.74 13.90
C LEU A 135 1.46 3.39 13.61
N ARG A 136 1.51 4.72 13.44
CA ARG A 136 2.79 5.43 13.41
C ARG A 136 3.39 5.54 14.82
N LYS A 137 4.71 5.48 14.90
CA LYS A 137 5.46 5.51 16.17
C LYS A 137 5.40 6.86 16.89
N ASP A 138 5.09 7.92 16.17
CA ASP A 138 4.96 9.30 16.64
C ASP A 138 3.50 9.72 16.90
N TYR A 139 2.55 8.77 16.87
CA TYR A 139 1.13 9.04 17.09
C TYR A 139 0.78 9.35 18.55
N ASP A 140 -0.04 10.38 18.76
CA ASP A 140 -0.65 10.71 20.06
C ASP A 140 -2.12 10.25 20.11
N PRO A 141 -2.47 9.23 20.93
CA PRO A 141 -3.84 8.77 21.09
C PRO A 141 -4.82 9.83 21.64
N ALA A 142 -4.34 10.87 22.31
CA ALA A 142 -5.19 11.91 22.89
C ALA A 142 -5.92 12.76 21.82
N LEU A 143 -5.47 12.71 20.57
CA LEU A 143 -6.06 13.45 19.44
C LEU A 143 -7.48 13.00 19.09
N ASN A 144 -7.85 11.76 19.43
CA ASN A 144 -9.10 11.14 18.99
C ASN A 144 -9.97 10.68 20.18
N PRO A 145 -10.67 11.61 20.87
CA PRO A 145 -11.56 11.23 21.96
C PRO A 145 -12.80 10.49 21.45
N LEU A 146 -13.46 9.78 22.38
CA LEU A 146 -14.72 9.11 22.11
C LEU A 146 -15.78 10.12 21.66
N ARG A 147 -16.53 9.77 20.61
CA ARG A 147 -17.62 10.58 20.08
C ARG A 147 -18.94 10.03 20.61
N MET A 148 -19.83 10.94 20.96
CA MET A 148 -21.19 10.61 21.43
C MET A 148 -22.24 10.76 20.33
N SER A 149 -21.82 11.24 19.15
CA SER A 149 -22.65 11.37 17.96
C SER A 149 -22.25 10.34 16.91
N ASN A 150 -23.21 9.94 16.09
CA ASN A 150 -22.93 9.13 14.91
C ASN A 150 -22.17 9.94 13.87
N GLU A 151 -21.34 9.24 13.12
CA GLU A 151 -20.63 9.75 11.97
C GLU A 151 -21.56 9.88 10.77
N VAL A 152 -21.32 10.91 9.94
CA VAL A 152 -21.97 11.05 8.64
C VAL A 152 -21.01 10.49 7.61
N ALA A 153 -21.38 9.40 6.95
CA ALA A 153 -20.49 8.70 6.02
C ALA A 153 -20.17 9.58 4.80
N GLU A 154 -18.90 9.66 4.42
CA GLU A 154 -18.52 10.27 3.15
C GLU A 154 -18.82 9.35 1.94
N GLU A 155 -19.68 9.85 1.03
CA GLU A 155 -20.11 9.14 -0.18
C GLU A 155 -19.16 9.34 -1.38
N THR A 156 -17.88 9.68 -1.15
CA THR A 156 -16.97 10.06 -2.22
C THR A 156 -15.60 9.39 -2.16
N ALA A 157 -15.24 8.64 -3.20
CA ALA A 157 -13.93 8.03 -3.34
C ALA A 157 -12.86 9.06 -3.74
N GLN A 158 -11.66 8.92 -3.19
CA GLN A 158 -10.49 9.74 -3.54
C GLN A 158 -9.49 8.94 -4.37
N SER A 159 -8.85 9.56 -5.35
CA SER A 159 -7.67 8.99 -6.01
C SER A 159 -6.58 10.05 -6.20
N PHE A 160 -5.34 9.59 -6.32
CA PHE A 160 -4.15 10.45 -6.37
C PHE A 160 -3.36 10.20 -7.64
N GLU A 161 -3.01 11.28 -8.32
CA GLU A 161 -2.16 11.30 -9.50
C GLU A 161 -0.96 12.21 -9.25
N LEU A 162 0.24 11.74 -9.58
CA LEU A 162 1.48 12.50 -9.45
C LEU A 162 1.71 13.31 -10.73
N THR A 163 1.88 14.62 -10.60
CA THR A 163 2.21 15.50 -11.73
C THR A 163 3.71 15.58 -11.97
N HIS A 164 4.10 16.06 -13.16
CA HIS A 164 5.50 16.17 -13.58
C HIS A 164 6.35 17.11 -12.70
N ASP A 165 5.71 18.03 -11.96
CA ASP A 165 6.35 18.95 -11.02
C ASP A 165 6.46 18.40 -9.59
N GLY A 166 6.03 17.16 -9.35
CA GLY A 166 6.05 16.50 -8.04
C GLY A 166 4.88 16.87 -7.13
N SER A 167 3.89 17.63 -7.61
CA SER A 167 2.65 17.87 -6.87
C SER A 167 1.63 16.73 -7.08
N PHE A 168 0.57 16.71 -6.27
CA PHE A 168 -0.47 15.67 -6.34
C PHE A 168 -1.79 16.29 -6.79
N ILE A 169 -2.40 15.73 -7.83
CA ILE A 169 -3.80 15.98 -8.17
C ILE A 169 -4.65 14.99 -7.39
N ARG A 170 -5.55 15.51 -6.55
CA ARG A 170 -6.56 14.73 -5.85
C ARG A 170 -7.85 14.76 -6.63
N HIS A 171 -8.29 13.61 -7.13
CA HIS A 171 -9.60 13.45 -7.76
C HIS A 171 -10.62 12.99 -6.72
N ARG A 172 -11.85 13.51 -6.79
CA ARG A 172 -12.97 13.13 -5.93
C ARG A 172 -14.12 12.62 -6.81
N LYS A 173 -14.57 11.39 -6.58
CA LYS A 173 -15.65 10.76 -7.33
C LYS A 173 -16.79 10.38 -6.39
N ALA A 174 -18.02 10.84 -6.68
CA ALA A 174 -19.21 10.37 -5.97
C ALA A 174 -19.43 8.88 -6.21
N ILE A 175 -19.78 8.15 -5.16
CA ILE A 175 -19.93 6.69 -5.20
C ILE A 175 -21.36 6.32 -5.54
N PHE A 176 -22.30 7.05 -4.97
CA PHE A 176 -23.73 6.89 -5.19
C PHE A 176 -24.22 8.06 -6.04
N GLU A 177 -25.10 7.77 -6.99
CA GLU A 177 -25.92 8.79 -7.64
C GLU A 177 -27.00 9.27 -6.67
N GLU A 178 -27.63 10.43 -6.92
CA GLU A 178 -28.62 11.03 -6.00
C GLU A 178 -29.82 10.10 -5.69
N ASP A 179 -30.06 9.10 -6.52
CA ASP A 179 -31.12 8.10 -6.40
C ASP A 179 -30.68 6.74 -5.84
N GLU A 180 -29.38 6.55 -5.55
CA GLU A 180 -28.87 5.35 -4.90
C GLU A 180 -28.83 5.51 -3.37
N TYR A 181 -29.40 4.54 -2.64
CA TYR A 181 -29.40 4.53 -1.19
C TYR A 181 -28.92 3.19 -0.63
N VAL A 182 -28.08 3.25 0.39
CA VAL A 182 -27.61 2.07 1.12
C VAL A 182 -28.63 1.71 2.19
N ILE A 183 -29.29 0.56 2.04
CA ILE A 183 -30.08 -0.04 3.12
C ILE A 183 -29.11 -0.84 4.01
N ASN A 184 -28.77 -0.29 5.16
CA ASN A 184 -28.14 -1.06 6.22
C ASN A 184 -29.21 -2.00 6.82
N ILE A 185 -29.12 -3.28 6.48
CA ILE A 185 -29.93 -4.38 7.04
C ILE A 185 -29.40 -4.84 8.39
#